data_AF-M5C109-F1
#
_entry.id   AF-M5C109-F1
#
_cell.length_a   1.000
_cell.length_b   1.000
_cell.length_c   1.000
_cell.angle_alpha   90.00
_cell.angle_beta   90.00
_cell.angle_gamma   90.00
#
_symmetry.space_group_name_H-M   'P 1'
#
loop_
_entity.id
_entity.type
_entity.pdbx_description
1 polymer ?
#
loop_
_entity_poly.entity_id
_entity_poly.type
_entity_poly.pdbx_seq_one_letter_code
_entity_poly.pdbx_strand_id
1 'polypeptide(L)'
;MYINVDTIASPNYIYGIHDGSNSSEFNTIVPPPGSAALERLFQADFESKNIPWAIAGFTSSSDYDAFAKVGIPVGGLVTGGDGIKSEAQAAKFGGQAGVPFDKCYHQTCDTIDNLAKDAFLVNARSIAHVIATAANSTAVVDAERAVGGVKVKA
;
A
#
# COMPACT_ATOMS: atom_id res chain seq x y z
N MET A 1 5.98 10.23 -9.77
CA MET A 1 5.41 9.37 -8.70
C MET A 1 5.60 7.91 -9.09
N TYR A 2 5.52 6.99 -8.14
CA TYR A 2 5.64 5.56 -8.33
C TYR A 2 4.56 4.84 -7.49
N ILE A 3 3.85 3.88 -8.09
CA ILE A 3 2.81 3.07 -7.42
C ILE A 3 3.32 1.64 -7.35
N ASN A 4 3.54 1.15 -6.14
CA ASN A 4 3.99 -0.21 -5.87
C ASN A 4 2.81 -1.18 -5.77
N VAL A 5 2.98 -2.38 -6.32
CA VAL A 5 1.95 -3.42 -6.36
C VAL A 5 2.60 -4.75 -6.03
N ASP A 6 2.86 -4.97 -4.74
CA ASP A 6 3.63 -6.13 -4.28
C ASP A 6 3.38 -6.43 -2.78
N THR A 7 2.74 -7.54 -2.41
CA THR A 7 1.86 -8.43 -3.18
C THR A 7 0.41 -7.97 -3.02
N ILE A 8 -0.52 -8.30 -3.92
CA ILE A 8 -1.91 -7.78 -3.87
C ILE A 8 -3.02 -8.84 -3.81
N ALA A 9 -2.68 -10.11 -3.58
CA ALA A 9 -3.64 -11.21 -3.67
C ALA A 9 -3.42 -12.38 -2.69
N SER A 10 -2.75 -12.13 -1.56
CA SER A 10 -2.38 -13.17 -0.58
C SER A 10 -3.61 -13.92 -0.05
N PRO A 11 -3.59 -15.25 0.10
CA PRO A 11 -4.77 -16.02 0.52
C PRO A 11 -5.37 -15.62 1.87
N ASN A 12 -4.54 -15.19 2.82
CA ASN A 12 -4.93 -14.73 4.14
C ASN A 12 -4.70 -13.21 4.28
N TYR A 13 -5.07 -12.44 3.25
CA TYR A 13 -4.76 -11.01 3.09
C TYR A 13 -5.22 -10.09 4.23
N ILE A 14 -4.59 -8.91 4.28
CA ILE A 14 -5.21 -7.65 4.72
C ILE A 14 -5.43 -6.75 3.51
N TYR A 15 -6.22 -5.68 3.65
CA TYR A 15 -6.19 -4.58 2.67
C TYR A 15 -5.24 -3.50 3.19
N GLY A 16 -3.96 -3.60 2.85
CA GLY A 16 -2.92 -2.66 3.26
C GLY A 16 -2.78 -1.49 2.29
N ILE A 17 -2.76 -0.26 2.79
CA ILE A 17 -2.43 0.96 2.06
C ILE A 17 -1.11 1.49 2.61
N HIS A 18 -0.15 1.79 1.74
CA HIS A 18 1.14 2.29 2.19
C HIS A 18 1.07 3.68 2.83
N ASP A 19 1.77 3.86 3.96
CA ASP A 19 1.81 5.08 4.77
C ASP A 19 2.64 6.20 4.14
N GLY A 20 2.06 6.91 3.18
CA GLY A 20 2.70 8.04 2.50
C GLY A 20 2.80 9.31 3.35
N SER A 21 1.99 9.43 4.40
CA SER A 21 2.00 10.54 5.35
C SER A 21 3.02 10.39 6.48
N ASN A 22 3.66 9.22 6.58
CA ASN A 22 4.60 8.89 7.66
C ASN A 22 3.95 9.03 9.04
N SER A 23 2.70 8.61 9.15
CA SER A 23 1.86 8.75 10.33
C SER A 23 1.97 7.56 11.29
N SER A 24 2.52 6.44 10.85
CA SER A 24 2.70 5.22 11.61
C SER A 24 4.16 4.94 11.95
N GLU A 25 4.36 4.16 13.00
CA GLU A 25 5.66 3.60 13.41
C GLU A 25 6.14 2.45 12.52
N PHE A 26 5.35 2.03 11.53
CA PHE A 26 5.67 0.91 10.64
C PHE A 26 6.61 1.31 9.50
N ASN A 27 6.75 2.60 9.21
CA ASN A 27 7.71 3.10 8.24
C ASN A 27 9.15 2.95 8.76
N THR A 28 10.00 2.26 8.01
CA THR A 28 11.45 2.24 8.24
C THR A 28 12.22 3.12 7.26
N ILE A 29 11.53 3.65 6.24
CA ILE A 29 12.02 4.71 5.36
C ILE A 29 11.05 5.88 5.37
N VAL A 30 11.57 7.10 5.17
CA VAL A 30 10.74 8.30 5.12
C VAL A 30 10.16 8.44 3.70
N PRO A 31 8.83 8.38 3.51
CA PRO A 31 8.22 8.60 2.21
C PRO A 31 8.43 10.06 1.76
N PRO A 32 8.82 10.31 0.49
CA PRO A 32 9.01 11.68 0.01
C PRO A 32 7.71 12.48 -0.01
N PRO A 33 7.79 13.82 -0.02
CA PRO A 33 6.64 14.66 -0.33
C PRO A 33 5.95 14.18 -1.62
N GLY A 34 4.64 14.18 -1.60
CA GLY A 34 3.67 13.71 -2.58
C GLY A 34 3.05 12.37 -2.20
N SER A 35 3.73 11.58 -1.37
CA SER A 35 3.32 10.21 -1.03
C SER A 35 2.03 10.21 -0.21
N ALA A 36 1.85 11.16 0.71
CA ALA A 36 0.62 11.29 1.50
C ALA A 36 -0.63 11.55 0.62
N ALA A 37 -0.45 12.21 -0.54
CA ALA A 37 -1.55 12.39 -1.48
C ALA A 37 -1.97 11.07 -2.14
N LEU A 38 -1.00 10.19 -2.44
CA LEU A 38 -1.28 8.86 -3.00
C LEU A 38 -1.97 7.96 -1.97
N GLU A 39 -1.51 7.97 -0.72
CA GLU A 39 -2.17 7.28 0.39
C GLU A 39 -3.65 7.70 0.49
N ARG A 40 -3.93 9.02 0.51
CA ARG A 40 -5.30 9.54 0.61
C ARG A 40 -6.18 9.15 -0.58
N LEU A 41 -5.63 9.05 -1.79
CA LEU A 41 -6.39 8.59 -2.97
C LEU A 41 -6.84 7.13 -2.81
N PHE A 42 -5.98 6.26 -2.30
CA PHE A 42 -6.35 4.88 -1.99
C PHE A 42 -7.36 4.81 -0.84
N GLN A 43 -7.14 5.53 0.25
CA GLN A 43 -8.07 5.56 1.40
C GLN A 43 -9.47 6.01 0.96
N ALA A 44 -9.57 7.11 0.21
CA ALA A 44 -10.84 7.61 -0.30
C ALA A 44 -11.55 6.60 -1.20
N ASP A 45 -10.81 5.89 -2.06
CA ASP A 45 -11.38 4.86 -2.93
C ASP A 45 -11.92 3.66 -2.13
N PHE A 46 -11.19 3.18 -1.13
CA PHE A 46 -11.62 2.11 -0.23
C PHE A 46 -12.83 2.52 0.63
N GLU A 47 -12.78 3.72 1.21
CA GLU A 47 -13.85 4.28 2.04
C GLU A 47 -15.14 4.50 1.24
N SER A 48 -15.04 4.98 0.00
CA SER A 48 -16.22 5.14 -0.89
C SER A 48 -16.96 3.83 -1.17
N LYS A 49 -16.27 2.69 -1.02
CA LYS A 49 -16.79 1.33 -1.22
C LYS A 49 -17.09 0.62 0.10
N ASN A 50 -16.93 1.29 1.24
CA ASN A 50 -17.02 0.70 2.58
C ASN A 50 -16.10 -0.51 2.79
N ILE A 51 -14.92 -0.51 2.16
CA ILE A 51 -13.94 -1.59 2.29
C ILE A 51 -12.99 -1.22 3.44
N PRO A 52 -12.83 -2.07 4.46
CA PRO A 52 -11.88 -1.81 5.53
C PRO A 52 -10.46 -1.84 4.97
N TRP A 53 -9.58 -0.99 5.51
CA TRP A 53 -8.15 -0.96 5.17
C TRP A 53 -7.28 -0.82 6.42
N ALA A 54 -6.00 -1.15 6.31
CA ALA A 54 -4.99 -0.94 7.35
C ALA A 54 -3.80 -0.17 6.77
N ILE A 55 -3.09 0.57 7.63
CA ILE A 55 -1.81 1.13 7.25
C ILE A 55 -0.77 0.01 7.08
N ALA A 56 0.00 0.10 6.00
CA ALA A 56 1.19 -0.71 5.76
C ALA A 56 2.43 0.21 5.68
N GLY A 57 3.47 -0.11 6.44
CA GLY A 57 4.70 0.67 6.42
C GLY A 57 5.46 0.54 5.10
N PHE A 58 6.18 1.59 4.71
CA PHE A 58 7.26 1.54 3.75
C PHE A 58 8.53 1.05 4.44
N THR A 59 9.15 0.03 3.87
CA THR A 59 10.39 -0.61 4.32
C THR A 59 11.46 -0.59 3.24
N SER A 60 12.70 -0.96 3.55
CA SER A 60 13.74 -1.08 2.53
C SER A 60 13.70 -2.39 1.72
N SER A 61 12.54 -3.07 1.66
CA SER A 61 12.43 -4.45 1.13
C SER A 61 11.60 -4.60 -0.16
N SER A 62 11.13 -3.51 -0.76
CA SER A 62 10.38 -3.54 -2.02
C SER A 62 10.80 -2.35 -2.91
N ASP A 63 10.34 -2.33 -4.16
CA ASP A 63 10.86 -1.48 -5.23
C ASP A 63 10.70 0.02 -4.96
N TYR A 64 9.69 0.42 -4.18
CA TYR A 64 9.46 1.82 -3.84
C TYR A 64 10.65 2.48 -3.14
N ASP A 65 11.52 1.73 -2.45
CA ASP A 65 12.67 2.28 -1.72
C ASP A 65 13.64 3.03 -2.66
N ALA A 66 13.90 2.49 -3.84
CA ALA A 66 14.78 3.14 -4.82
C ALA A 66 14.20 4.47 -5.33
N PHE A 67 12.89 4.53 -5.55
CA PHE A 67 12.19 5.75 -5.95
C PHE A 67 12.12 6.77 -4.80
N ALA A 68 11.84 6.30 -3.59
CA ALA A 68 11.80 7.13 -2.40
C ALA A 68 13.13 7.83 -2.14
N LYS A 69 14.25 7.11 -2.27
CA LYS A 69 15.62 7.64 -2.09
C LYS A 69 15.98 8.79 -3.02
N VAL A 70 15.35 8.88 -4.20
CA VAL A 70 15.56 9.97 -5.16
C VAL A 70 14.44 11.02 -5.13
N GLY A 71 13.61 11.02 -4.08
CA GLY A 71 12.58 12.02 -3.84
C GLY A 71 11.36 11.90 -4.75
N ILE A 72 11.15 10.74 -5.38
CA ILE A 72 9.95 10.46 -6.16
C ILE A 72 8.83 10.06 -5.18
N PRO A 73 7.64 10.69 -5.24
CA PRO A 73 6.50 10.29 -4.42
C PRO A 73 6.15 8.81 -4.63
N VAL A 74 5.90 8.07 -3.55
CA VAL A 74 5.59 6.64 -3.57
C VAL A 74 4.23 6.36 -2.93
N GLY A 75 3.54 5.32 -3.40
CA GLY A 75 2.26 4.85 -2.89
C GLY A 75 2.04 3.41 -3.30
N GLY A 76 0.92 2.81 -2.90
CA GLY A 76 0.58 1.47 -3.35
C GLY A 76 -0.29 0.69 -2.36
N LEU A 77 -0.58 -0.54 -2.74
CA LEU A 77 -1.37 -1.48 -1.96
C LEU A 77 -0.57 -2.76 -1.70
N VAL A 78 -0.86 -3.40 -0.58
CA VAL A 78 -0.26 -4.67 -0.20
C VAL A 78 -1.27 -5.56 0.54
N THR A 79 -1.19 -6.87 0.34
CA THR A 79 -2.00 -7.87 1.06
C THR A 79 -1.23 -8.65 2.11
N GLY A 80 0.09 -8.46 2.17
CA GLY A 80 1.03 -9.13 3.08
C GLY A 80 1.75 -10.29 2.42
N GLY A 81 2.92 -10.67 2.92
CA GLY A 81 3.70 -11.82 2.42
C GLY A 81 3.81 -12.91 3.47
N ASP A 82 5.03 -13.15 3.93
CA ASP A 82 5.37 -14.10 4.99
C ASP A 82 4.95 -13.68 6.40
N GLY A 83 4.61 -12.41 6.62
CA GLY A 83 4.16 -11.87 7.90
C GLY A 83 2.94 -12.61 8.48
N ILE A 84 2.90 -12.75 9.81
CA ILE A 84 1.83 -13.45 10.51
C ILE A 84 0.62 -12.52 10.75
N LYS A 85 -0.57 -12.98 10.34
CA LYS A 85 -1.82 -12.28 10.63
C LYS A 85 -2.12 -12.28 12.12
N SER A 86 -2.34 -11.10 12.70
CA SER A 86 -2.73 -10.93 14.10
C SER A 86 -4.21 -11.23 14.34
N GLU A 87 -4.60 -11.40 15.60
CA GLU A 87 -6.01 -11.56 15.98
C GLU A 87 -6.85 -10.33 15.60
N ALA A 88 -6.32 -9.12 15.80
CA ALA A 88 -7.00 -7.88 15.42
C ALA A 88 -7.20 -7.77 13.90
N GLN A 89 -6.21 -8.21 13.11
CA GLN A 89 -6.34 -8.27 11.66
C GLN A 89 -7.34 -9.33 11.22
N ALA A 90 -7.34 -10.51 11.85
CA ALA A 90 -8.33 -11.55 11.57
C ALA A 90 -9.76 -11.11 11.92
N ALA A 91 -9.94 -10.39 13.03
CA ALA A 91 -11.23 -9.81 13.40
C ALA A 91 -11.71 -8.75 12.38
N LYS A 92 -10.79 -7.98 11.80
CA LYS A 92 -11.11 -6.90 10.84
C LYS A 92 -11.29 -7.39 9.40
N PHE A 93 -10.46 -8.33 8.94
CA PHE A 93 -10.38 -8.75 7.54
C PHE A 93 -10.79 -10.20 7.31
N GLY A 94 -11.13 -10.95 8.37
CA GLY A 94 -11.33 -12.39 8.31
C GLY A 94 -10.02 -13.16 8.14
N GLY A 95 -10.14 -14.42 7.73
CA GLY A 95 -9.01 -15.35 7.61
C GLY A 95 -8.59 -15.92 8.96
N GLN A 96 -7.33 -16.36 9.06
CA GLN A 96 -6.83 -17.09 10.22
C GLN A 96 -5.71 -16.31 10.93
N ALA A 97 -5.91 -16.00 12.20
CA ALA A 97 -4.86 -15.45 13.06
C ALA A 97 -3.76 -16.49 13.34
N GLY A 98 -2.53 -16.04 13.57
CA GLY A 98 -1.38 -16.91 13.80
C GLY A 98 -0.88 -17.63 12.55
N VAL A 99 -1.41 -17.27 11.38
CA VAL A 99 -1.06 -17.85 10.07
C VAL A 99 -0.49 -16.75 9.16
N PRO A 100 0.54 -17.04 8.33
CA PRO A 100 1.05 -16.07 7.36
C PRO A 100 -0.04 -15.47 6.47
N PHE A 101 0.15 -14.25 5.98
CA PHE A 101 -0.71 -13.67 4.94
C PHE A 101 -0.66 -14.53 3.67
N ASP A 102 0.52 -15.04 3.34
CA ASP A 102 0.76 -16.02 2.28
C ASP A 102 1.71 -17.13 2.77
N LYS A 103 1.20 -18.36 2.89
CA LYS A 103 1.99 -19.54 3.30
C LYS A 103 2.95 -20.00 2.21
N CYS A 104 2.68 -19.63 0.97
CA CYS A 104 3.44 -20.02 -0.20
C CYS A 104 4.37 -18.90 -0.67
N TYR A 105 4.51 -17.79 0.06
CA TYR A 105 5.43 -16.71 -0.28
C TYR A 105 6.85 -17.24 -0.54
N HIS A 106 7.37 -17.00 -1.75
CA HIS A 106 8.65 -17.55 -2.25
C HIS A 106 8.79 -19.09 -2.17
N GLN A 107 7.67 -19.82 -2.20
CA GLN A 107 7.64 -21.28 -2.23
C GLN A 107 7.16 -21.79 -3.57
N THR A 108 7.40 -23.08 -3.84
CA THR A 108 6.94 -23.74 -5.08
C THR A 108 5.42 -23.83 -5.24
N CYS A 109 4.67 -23.66 -4.14
CA CYS A 109 3.22 -23.64 -4.16
C CYS A 109 2.61 -22.28 -4.52
N ASP A 110 3.43 -21.23 -4.71
CA ASP A 110 2.97 -19.94 -5.24
C ASP A 110 2.64 -20.08 -6.72
N THR A 111 1.37 -20.41 -6.97
CA THR A 111 0.82 -20.76 -8.27
C THR A 111 -0.50 -20.01 -8.45
N ILE A 112 -1.17 -20.21 -9.59
CA ILE A 112 -2.50 -19.62 -9.84
C ILE A 112 -3.56 -20.02 -8.81
N ASP A 113 -3.32 -21.10 -8.06
CA ASP A 113 -4.21 -21.60 -7.01
C ASP A 113 -3.96 -20.93 -5.64
N ASN A 114 -2.85 -20.19 -5.49
CA ASN A 114 -2.47 -19.47 -4.26
C ASN A 114 -2.98 -18.02 -4.24
N LEU A 115 -4.22 -17.79 -4.71
CA LEU A 115 -4.71 -16.44 -4.99
C LEU A 115 -6.10 -16.16 -4.38
N ALA A 116 -6.18 -15.15 -3.50
CA ALA A 116 -7.45 -14.60 -3.04
C ALA A 116 -8.08 -13.71 -4.13
N LYS A 117 -8.97 -14.29 -4.95
CA LYS A 117 -9.58 -13.62 -6.11
C LYS A 117 -10.33 -12.33 -5.76
N ASP A 118 -11.00 -12.30 -4.61
CA ASP A 118 -11.73 -11.11 -4.16
C ASP A 118 -10.77 -9.97 -3.81
N ALA A 119 -9.71 -10.26 -3.05
CA ALA A 119 -8.70 -9.27 -2.70
C ALA A 119 -7.96 -8.74 -3.93
N PHE A 120 -7.61 -9.65 -4.85
CA PHE A 120 -7.03 -9.29 -6.14
C PHE A 120 -7.93 -8.32 -6.91
N LEU A 121 -9.22 -8.62 -7.04
CA LEU A 121 -10.16 -7.80 -7.80
C LEU A 121 -10.36 -6.41 -7.16
N VAL A 122 -10.46 -6.35 -5.83
CA VAL A 122 -10.57 -5.09 -5.09
C VAL A 122 -9.33 -4.22 -5.31
N ASN A 123 -8.14 -4.77 -5.07
CA ASN A 123 -6.89 -4.05 -5.22
C ASN A 123 -6.66 -3.62 -6.67
N ALA A 124 -6.87 -4.51 -7.64
CA ALA A 124 -6.70 -4.19 -9.07
C ALA A 124 -7.60 -3.03 -9.52
N ARG A 125 -8.86 -3.00 -9.05
CA ARG A 125 -9.79 -1.90 -9.35
C ARG A 125 -9.35 -0.59 -8.70
N SER A 126 -8.87 -0.64 -7.46
CA SER A 126 -8.39 0.54 -6.75
C SER A 126 -7.11 1.11 -7.39
N ILE A 127 -6.17 0.24 -7.75
CA ILE A 127 -4.95 0.61 -8.50
C ILE A 127 -5.32 1.26 -9.83
N ALA A 128 -6.24 0.66 -10.60
CA ALA A 128 -6.70 1.24 -11.85
C ALA A 128 -7.35 2.62 -11.64
N HIS A 129 -8.17 2.78 -10.59
CA HIS A 129 -8.78 4.06 -10.25
C HIS A 129 -7.75 5.14 -9.92
N VAL A 130 -6.76 4.83 -9.06
CA VAL A 130 -5.72 5.79 -8.66
C VAL A 130 -4.80 6.13 -9.83
N ILE A 131 -4.39 5.15 -10.65
CA ILE A 131 -3.60 5.40 -11.86
C ILE A 131 -4.38 6.29 -12.84
N ALA A 132 -5.65 6.00 -13.10
CA ALA A 132 -6.47 6.82 -14.00
C ALA A 132 -6.63 8.26 -13.47
N THR A 133 -6.84 8.42 -12.17
CA THR A 133 -6.92 9.73 -11.51
C THR A 133 -5.61 10.51 -11.66
N ALA A 134 -4.48 9.88 -11.37
CA ALA A 134 -3.16 10.48 -11.47
C ALA A 134 -2.73 10.79 -12.92
N ALA A 135 -3.14 9.95 -13.87
CA ALA A 135 -2.90 10.17 -15.30
C ALA A 135 -3.73 11.35 -15.85
N ASN A 136 -4.93 11.58 -15.30
CA ASN A 136 -5.74 12.74 -15.64
C ASN A 136 -5.18 14.03 -15.01
N SER A 137 -4.69 13.98 -13.77
CA SER A 137 -4.03 15.13 -13.13
C SER A 137 -3.14 14.73 -11.95
N THR A 138 -1.96 15.32 -11.88
CA THR A 138 -1.02 15.19 -10.77
C THR A 138 -1.16 16.29 -9.72
N ALA A 139 -2.11 17.22 -9.89
CA ALA A 139 -2.20 18.43 -9.09
C ALA A 139 -2.27 18.19 -7.57
N VAL A 140 -2.95 17.13 -7.13
CA VAL A 140 -3.04 16.78 -5.69
C VAL A 140 -1.70 16.31 -5.12
N VAL A 141 -0.91 15.60 -5.93
CA VAL A 141 0.44 15.15 -5.56
C VAL A 141 1.38 16.35 -5.56
N ASP A 142 1.31 17.21 -6.56
CA ASP A 142 2.17 18.39 -6.68
C ASP A 142 1.86 19.43 -5.59
N ALA A 143 0.59 19.60 -5.22
CA ALA A 143 0.18 20.48 -4.13
C ALA A 143 0.73 20.00 -2.78
N GLU A 144 0.67 18.71 -2.50
CA GLU A 144 1.25 18.14 -1.28
C GLU A 144 2.79 18.31 -1.28
N ARG A 145 3.43 18.02 -2.42
CA ARG A 145 4.88 18.22 -2.59
C ARG A 145 5.31 19.65 -2.32
N ALA A 146 4.51 20.64 -2.76
CA ALA A 146 4.81 22.05 -2.54
C ALA A 146 4.77 22.42 -1.04
N VAL A 147 3.87 21.80 -0.27
CA VAL A 147 3.80 21.99 1.19
C VAL A 147 5.01 21.36 1.88
N GLY A 148 5.37 20.12 1.51
CA GLY A 148 6.55 19.44 2.06
C GLY A 148 7.90 20.01 1.58
N GLY A 149 7.90 20.77 0.49
CA GLY A 149 9.07 21.44 -0.10
C GLY A 149 9.41 22.81 0.50
N VAL A 150 8.61 23.32 1.43
CA VAL A 150 8.96 24.54 2.19
C VAL A 150 10.14 24.22 3.11
N LYS A 151 11.35 24.47 2.61
CA LYS A 151 12.59 24.35 3.38
C LYS A 151 12.49 25.20 4.64
N VAL A 152 12.64 24.56 5.79
CA VAL A 152 13.09 25.21 7.03
C VAL A 152 14.38 25.96 6.68
N LYS A 153 14.35 27.28 6.76
CA LYS A 153 15.55 28.10 6.60
C LYS A 153 16.56 27.64 7.64
N ALA A 154 17.76 27.30 7.18
CA ALA A 154 18.95 27.15 8.02
C ALA A 154 19.26 28.47 8.73
#